data_AF-M4M875-F1
#
_entry.id   AF-M4M875-F1
#
_cell.length_a   1.000
_cell.length_b   1.000
_cell.length_c   1.000
_cell.angle_alpha   90.00
_cell.angle_beta   90.00
_cell.angle_gamma   90.00
#
_symmetry.space_group_name_H-M   'P 1'
#
loop_
_entity.id
_entity.type
_entity.pdbx_description
1 polymer ?
#
loop_
_entity_poly.entity_id
_entity_poly.type
_entity_poly.pdbx_seq_one_letter_code
_entity_poly.pdbx_strand_id
1 'polypeptide(L)'
;MKKKNIYSIRKLGVGIASVTLGTLLISGGVTPAANAAQHDEAQQNAFYQVLNMPNLNADQRNGFIQSLKDDPSQSANVLGEAQKLNDSQAPKADAQQNKFNKDQQRSTKRLL
;
A
#
# COMPACT_ATOMS: atom_id res chain seq x y z
N MET A 1 0.59 -13.78 59.44
CA MET A 1 0.62 -14.17 58.01
C MET A 1 -0.03 -13.07 57.17
N LYS A 2 0.59 -12.66 56.06
CA LYS A 2 0.31 -11.42 55.32
C LYS A 2 -0.90 -11.57 54.38
N LYS A 3 -1.83 -10.61 54.46
CA LYS A 3 -2.98 -10.42 53.55
C LYS A 3 -2.49 -10.26 52.10
N LYS A 4 -3.16 -10.91 51.14
CA LYS A 4 -2.90 -10.72 49.71
C LYS A 4 -4.18 -10.24 49.03
N ASN A 5 -4.13 -9.00 48.54
CA ASN A 5 -5.20 -8.32 47.81
C ASN A 5 -5.48 -9.04 46.49
N ILE A 6 -6.76 -9.32 46.26
CA ILE A 6 -7.27 -9.88 44.99
C ILE A 6 -7.44 -8.70 44.03
N TYR A 7 -6.65 -8.67 42.96
CA TYR A 7 -6.78 -7.68 41.90
C TYR A 7 -7.84 -8.14 40.90
N SER A 8 -8.98 -7.47 40.88
CA SER A 8 -10.03 -7.64 39.87
C SER A 8 -9.58 -7.05 38.53
N ILE A 9 -9.06 -7.89 37.63
CA ILE A 9 -8.82 -7.49 36.24
C ILE A 9 -10.17 -7.49 35.52
N ARG A 10 -10.87 -6.35 35.56
CA ARG A 10 -11.96 -6.09 34.59
C ARG A 10 -11.30 -5.98 33.22
N LYS A 11 -11.48 -6.99 32.36
CA LYS A 11 -11.10 -6.91 30.95
C LYS A 11 -11.91 -5.79 30.31
N LEU A 12 -11.27 -4.64 30.12
CA LEU A 12 -11.76 -3.56 29.28
C LEU A 12 -11.74 -4.08 27.84
N GLY A 13 -12.91 -4.27 27.24
CA GLY A 13 -13.03 -4.64 25.84
C GLY A 13 -12.39 -3.55 24.97
N VAL A 14 -11.37 -3.92 24.21
CA VAL A 14 -10.83 -3.10 23.13
C VAL A 14 -11.85 -3.17 22.00
N GLY A 15 -12.81 -2.24 22.01
CA GLY A 15 -13.66 -1.98 20.86
C GLY A 15 -12.84 -1.19 19.84
N ILE A 16 -12.52 -1.81 18.70
CA ILE A 16 -12.07 -1.05 17.54
C ILE A 16 -13.23 -0.12 17.15
N ALA A 17 -13.07 1.18 17.38
CA ALA A 17 -13.94 2.17 16.78
C ALA A 17 -13.56 2.22 15.30
N SER A 18 -14.22 1.38 14.49
CA SER A 18 -14.17 1.49 13.04
C SER A 18 -14.68 2.89 12.69
N VAL A 19 -13.78 3.77 12.26
CA VAL A 19 -14.17 5.01 11.60
C VAL A 19 -14.77 4.58 10.27
N THR A 20 -16.09 4.45 10.23
CA THR A 20 -16.82 4.35 8.96
C THR A 20 -16.59 5.67 8.23
N LEU A 21 -15.60 5.68 7.34
CA LEU A 21 -15.29 6.82 6.51
C LEU A 21 -16.35 6.89 5.40
N GLY A 22 -17.33 7.77 5.58
CA GLY A 22 -18.20 8.26 4.50
C GLY A 22 -19.60 7.67 4.46
N THR A 23 -20.54 8.24 5.23
CA THR A 23 -21.94 8.25 4.79
C THR A 23 -22.12 9.47 3.90
N LEU A 24 -21.95 9.30 2.58
CA LEU A 24 -22.45 10.28 1.62
C LEU A 24 -23.97 10.09 1.52
N LEU A 25 -24.73 10.84 2.32
CA LEU A 25 -26.18 10.96 2.15
C LEU A 25 -26.44 11.75 0.86
N ILE A 26 -26.39 11.09 -0.30
CA ILE A 26 -26.99 11.65 -1.51
C ILE A 26 -28.50 11.50 -1.35
N SER A 27 -29.14 12.60 -0.98
CA SER A 27 -30.58 12.78 -1.10
C SER A 27 -30.97 12.61 -2.57
N GLY A 28 -31.51 11.44 -2.92
CA GLY A 28 -32.18 11.20 -4.20
C GLY A 28 -31.80 9.90 -4.90
N GLY A 29 -32.53 8.82 -4.60
CA GLY A 29 -32.80 7.75 -5.56
C GLY A 29 -31.78 6.62 -5.70
N VAL A 30 -32.24 5.43 -5.30
CA VAL A 30 -31.86 4.07 -5.72
C VAL A 30 -30.42 3.57 -5.44
N THR A 31 -30.36 2.70 -4.43
CA THR A 31 -29.33 1.68 -4.22
C THR A 31 -28.99 0.86 -5.48
N PRO A 32 -27.73 0.42 -5.62
CA PRO A 32 -27.43 -0.95 -6.01
C PRO A 32 -26.73 -1.68 -4.86
N ALA A 33 -27.52 -2.31 -4.01
CA ALA A 33 -27.06 -3.21 -2.95
C ALA A 33 -26.70 -4.57 -3.56
N ALA A 34 -25.39 -4.85 -3.70
CA ALA A 34 -24.73 -6.17 -3.65
C ALA A 34 -23.34 -6.16 -4.32
N ASN A 35 -23.11 -5.27 -5.30
CA ASN A 35 -21.83 -5.19 -6.04
C ASN A 35 -20.96 -3.97 -5.70
N ALA A 36 -21.49 -2.98 -4.95
CA ALA A 36 -20.76 -1.77 -4.58
C ALA A 36 -19.68 -2.02 -3.50
N ALA A 37 -19.94 -2.93 -2.54
CA ALA A 37 -19.03 -3.16 -1.42
C ALA A 37 -17.63 -3.69 -1.84
N GLN A 38 -17.55 -4.47 -2.91
CA GLN A 38 -16.25 -4.94 -3.44
C GLN A 38 -15.49 -3.82 -4.19
N HIS A 39 -16.23 -2.90 -4.81
CA HIS A 39 -15.62 -1.71 -5.41
C HIS A 39 -15.02 -0.83 -4.32
N ASP A 40 -15.73 -0.62 -3.21
CA ASP A 40 -15.23 0.19 -2.08
C ASP A 40 -13.91 -0.36 -1.52
N GLU A 41 -13.79 -1.68 -1.30
CA GLU A 41 -12.55 -2.27 -0.77
C GLU A 41 -11.39 -2.21 -1.78
N ALA A 42 -11.65 -2.52 -3.05
CA ALA A 42 -10.62 -2.45 -4.09
C ALA A 42 -10.13 -1.01 -4.32
N GLN A 43 -11.04 -0.03 -4.25
CA GLN A 43 -10.75 1.39 -4.35
C GLN A 43 -9.96 1.90 -3.16
N GLN A 44 -10.37 1.52 -1.94
CA GLN A 44 -9.62 1.83 -0.72
C GLN A 44 -8.22 1.22 -0.78
N ASN A 45 -8.10 -0.04 -1.20
CA ASN A 45 -6.82 -0.71 -1.34
C ASN A 45 -5.92 -0.02 -2.37
N ALA A 46 -6.46 0.39 -3.52
CA ALA A 46 -5.73 1.18 -4.51
C ALA A 46 -5.21 2.50 -3.93
N PHE A 47 -6.05 3.21 -3.16
CA PHE A 47 -5.66 4.44 -2.48
C PHE A 47 -4.49 4.21 -1.50
N TYR A 48 -4.59 3.20 -0.63
CA TYR A 48 -3.53 2.88 0.32
C TYR A 48 -2.24 2.43 -0.36
N GLN A 49 -2.34 1.68 -1.45
CA GLN A 49 -1.17 1.27 -2.22
C GLN A 49 -0.46 2.47 -2.84
N VAL A 50 -1.18 3.35 -3.54
CA VAL A 50 -0.59 4.58 -4.13
C VAL A 50 0.02 5.46 -3.05
N LEU A 51 -0.65 5.60 -1.89
CA LEU A 51 -0.16 6.39 -0.77
C LEU A 51 1.20 5.88 -0.24
N ASN A 52 1.36 4.56 -0.18
CA ASN A 52 2.54 3.90 0.38
C ASN A 52 3.63 3.55 -0.66
N MET A 53 3.52 4.02 -1.91
CA MET A 53 4.57 3.82 -2.91
C MET A 53 5.82 4.66 -2.60
N PRO A 54 6.98 4.04 -2.28
CA PRO A 54 8.16 4.76 -1.80
C PRO A 54 8.92 5.48 -2.91
N ASN A 55 8.77 5.07 -4.17
CA ASN A 55 9.52 5.61 -5.30
C ASN A 55 8.76 6.70 -6.06
N LEU A 56 7.53 7.04 -5.64
CA LEU A 56 6.78 8.17 -6.16
C LEU A 56 7.09 9.43 -5.36
N ASN A 57 7.26 10.56 -6.05
CA ASN A 57 7.35 11.85 -5.38
C ASN A 57 5.98 12.32 -4.86
N ALA A 58 5.98 13.34 -3.99
CA ALA A 58 4.76 13.82 -3.34
C ALA A 58 3.71 14.30 -4.35
N ASP A 59 4.12 15.00 -5.42
CA ASP A 59 3.19 15.55 -6.41
C ASP A 59 2.56 14.46 -7.28
N GLN A 60 3.36 13.47 -7.73
CA GLN A 60 2.86 12.29 -8.46
C GLN A 60 1.85 11.51 -7.63
N ARG A 61 2.21 11.21 -6.37
CA ARG A 61 1.32 10.52 -5.44
C ARG A 61 0.05 11.32 -5.21
N ASN A 62 0.14 12.61 -4.91
CA ASN A 62 -1.03 13.47 -4.70
C ASN A 62 -1.92 13.55 -5.95
N GLY A 63 -1.32 13.59 -7.14
CA GLY A 63 -2.05 13.56 -8.41
C GLY A 63 -2.85 12.26 -8.58
N PHE A 64 -2.22 11.10 -8.35
CA PHE A 64 -2.92 9.81 -8.41
C PHE A 64 -4.01 9.69 -7.34
N ILE A 65 -3.71 10.12 -6.12
CA ILE A 65 -4.67 10.15 -5.01
C ILE A 65 -5.88 11.04 -5.34
N GLN A 66 -5.66 12.18 -6.00
CA GLN A 66 -6.75 13.04 -6.46
C GLN A 66 -7.58 12.34 -7.55
N SER A 67 -6.96 11.74 -8.56
CA SER A 67 -7.70 10.97 -9.58
C SER A 67 -8.53 9.83 -8.98
N LEU A 68 -8.02 9.14 -7.96
CA LEU A 68 -8.76 8.11 -7.22
C LEU A 68 -9.95 8.67 -6.44
N LYS A 69 -9.85 9.90 -5.94
CA LYS A 69 -10.95 10.59 -5.24
C LYS A 69 -11.99 11.13 -6.22
N ASP A 70 -11.54 11.67 -7.35
CA ASP A 70 -12.38 12.27 -8.37
C ASP A 70 -13.18 11.18 -9.12
N ASP A 71 -12.53 10.07 -9.47
CA ASP A 71 -13.19 8.91 -10.08
C ASP A 71 -12.67 7.58 -9.50
N PRO A 72 -13.30 7.07 -8.43
CA PRO A 72 -12.90 5.82 -7.82
C PRO A 72 -13.17 4.61 -8.74
N SER A 73 -14.02 4.73 -9.77
CA SER A 73 -14.25 3.64 -10.73
C SER A 73 -13.00 3.32 -11.57
N GLN A 74 -12.10 4.29 -11.75
CA GLN A 74 -10.83 4.15 -12.48
C GLN A 74 -9.69 3.63 -11.61
N SER A 75 -9.96 3.19 -10.38
CA SER A 75 -8.93 2.83 -9.41
C SER A 75 -7.94 1.77 -9.90
N ALA A 76 -8.40 0.77 -10.67
CA ALA A 76 -7.54 -0.24 -11.27
C ALA A 76 -6.56 0.35 -12.30
N ASN A 77 -7.02 1.29 -13.14
CA ASN A 77 -6.20 1.93 -14.16
C ASN A 77 -5.15 2.84 -13.51
N VAL A 78 -5.62 3.71 -12.60
CA VAL A 78 -4.76 4.65 -11.86
C VAL A 78 -3.70 3.92 -11.04
N LEU A 79 -4.07 2.84 -10.35
CA LEU A 79 -3.14 2.03 -9.58
C LEU A 79 -2.07 1.39 -10.48
N GLY A 80 -2.47 0.87 -11.65
CA GLY A 80 -1.54 0.26 -12.61
C GLY A 80 -0.52 1.27 -13.16
N GLU A 81 -0.94 2.50 -13.43
CA GLU A 81 -0.04 3.58 -13.84
C GLU A 81 0.92 3.98 -12.72
N ALA A 82 0.41 4.13 -11.50
CA ALA A 82 1.21 4.46 -10.32
C ALA A 82 2.27 3.38 -10.02
N GLN A 83 1.89 2.09 -10.08
CA GLN A 83 2.81 0.97 -9.91
C GLN A 83 3.92 1.00 -10.97
N LYS A 84 3.57 1.17 -12.25
CA LYS A 84 4.56 1.25 -13.34
C LYS A 84 5.56 2.39 -13.14
N LEU A 85 5.09 3.56 -12.72
CA LEU A 85 5.98 4.68 -12.41
C LEU A 85 6.83 4.42 -11.17
N ASN A 86 6.27 3.80 -10.14
CA ASN A 86 7.00 3.42 -8.93
C ASN A 86 8.11 2.40 -9.25
N ASP A 87 7.83 1.42 -10.11
CA ASP A 87 8.81 0.40 -10.51
C ASP A 87 9.88 0.97 -11.44
N SER A 88 9.50 1.90 -12.32
CA SER A 88 10.45 2.60 -13.20
C SER A 88 11.41 3.50 -12.43
N GLN A 89 10.94 4.07 -11.33
CA GLN A 89 11.72 4.91 -10.41
C GLN A 89 12.38 4.11 -9.29
N ALA A 90 12.06 2.82 -9.15
CA ALA A 90 12.67 1.98 -8.14
C ALA A 90 14.19 2.01 -8.32
N PRO A 91 14.97 2.17 -7.23
CA PRO A 91 16.40 2.04 -7.30
C PRO A 91 16.69 0.67 -7.89
N LYS A 92 17.31 0.66 -9.08
CA LYS A 92 17.71 -0.59 -9.73
C LYS A 92 18.73 -1.21 -8.80
N ALA A 93 18.28 -2.17 -7.97
CA ALA A 93 19.16 -2.99 -7.16
C ALA A 93 20.21 -3.50 -8.13
N ASP A 94 21.43 -3.01 -7.93
CA ASP A 94 22.43 -3.02 -8.97
C ASP A 94 22.55 -4.44 -9.53
N ALA A 95 22.44 -4.57 -10.85
CA ALA A 95 22.94 -5.72 -11.60
C ALA A 95 24.48 -5.82 -11.52
N GLN A 96 25.06 -5.46 -10.37
CA GLN A 96 26.47 -5.41 -10.02
C GLN A 96 26.86 -6.65 -9.22
N GLN A 97 26.28 -7.80 -9.53
CA GLN A 97 26.80 -9.08 -9.06
C GLN A 97 27.66 -9.79 -10.11
N ASN A 98 27.83 -9.21 -11.31
CA ASN A 98 28.49 -9.90 -12.44
C ASN A 98 29.79 -9.26 -12.95
N LYS A 99 30.43 -8.38 -12.16
CA LYS A 99 31.75 -7.81 -12.52
C LYS A 99 32.92 -8.32 -11.65
N PHE A 100 32.66 -8.90 -10.47
CA PHE A 100 33.74 -9.43 -9.62
C PHE A 100 34.26 -10.81 -10.02
N ASN A 101 33.50 -11.62 -10.77
CA ASN A 101 33.93 -12.96 -11.16
C ASN A 101 34.78 -13.01 -12.43
N LYS A 102 34.77 -11.97 -13.28
CA LYS A 102 35.48 -12.00 -14.56
C LYS A 102 36.97 -11.69 -14.42
N ASP A 103 37.35 -10.88 -13.44
CA ASP A 103 38.75 -10.52 -13.21
C ASP A 103 39.51 -11.59 -12.40
N GLN A 104 38.84 -12.29 -11.47
CA GLN A 104 39.46 -13.44 -10.81
C GLN A 104 39.75 -14.61 -11.76
N GLN A 105 38.88 -14.87 -12.74
CA GLN A 105 39.10 -15.95 -13.72
C GLN A 105 40.18 -15.65 -14.76
N ARG A 106 40.47 -14.36 -15.05
CA ARG A 106 41.56 -13.99 -15.97
C ARG A 106 42.94 -14.10 -15.33
N SER A 107 43.04 -13.80 -14.04
CA SER A 107 44.32 -13.88 -13.31
C SER A 107 44.75 -15.32 -13.04
N THR A 108 43.83 -16.24 -12.79
CA THR A 108 44.15 -17.67 -12.59
C THR A 108 44.53 -18.38 -13.90
N LYS A 109 44.05 -17.92 -15.06
CA LYS A 109 44.40 -18.53 -16.37
C LYS A 109 45.69 -18.02 -17.03
N ARG A 110 46.35 -16.99 -16.49
CA ARG A 110 47.65 -16.50 -17.02
C ARG A 110 48.88 -17.06 -16.30
N LEU A 111 48.68 -17.87 -15.25
CA LEU A 111 49.74 -18.39 -14.40
C LEU A 111 49.93 -19.92 -14.49
N LEU A 112 49.21 -20.58 -15.40
CA LEU A 112 49.31 -22.01 -15.76
C LEU A 112 49.72 -22.10 -17.23
#